data_AF-A0A0L0N0Q2-F1
#
_entry.id   AF-A0A0L0N0Q2-F1
#
_cell.length_a   1.000
_cell.length_b   1.000
_cell.length_c   1.000
_cell.angle_alpha   90.00
_cell.angle_beta   90.00
_cell.angle_gamma   90.00
#
_symmetry.space_group_name_H-M   'P 1'
#
loop_
_entity.id
_entity.type
_entity.pdbx_description
1 polymer ?
#
loop_
_entity_poly.entity_id
_entity_poly.type
_entity_poly.pdbx_seq_one_letter_code
_entity_poly.pdbx_strand_id
1 'polypeptide(L)'
;METTANKAPEPPGSYNDRFALDNQRCFFLVDYGNSQNDEDVPILFYEWTGESFKPLPQLAKDPKIQARLKGTPFTWQPKDPNRAKTPIRRLIKESLYCDEDISSTDLDYMREHPEDLQWLKGHIRPRFWRKFIAMLNARKPPGALDIEE
;
A
#
# COMPACT_ATOMS: atom_id res chain seq x y z
N MET A 1 45.72 -3.40 -11.29
CA MET A 1 45.09 -2.21 -10.69
C MET A 1 43.70 -2.11 -11.28
N GLU A 2 42.72 -2.76 -10.66
CA GLU A 2 41.31 -2.67 -11.06
C GLU A 2 40.59 -1.86 -9.99
N THR A 3 40.15 -0.67 -10.38
CA THR A 3 39.28 0.20 -9.60
C THR A 3 37.88 -0.41 -9.57
N THR A 4 37.52 -1.02 -8.45
CA THR A 4 36.12 -1.30 -8.10
C THR A 4 35.41 0.04 -7.93
N ALA A 5 34.55 0.38 -8.88
CA ALA A 5 33.61 1.48 -8.74
C ALA A 5 32.67 1.15 -7.57
N ASN A 6 32.83 1.90 -6.48
CA ASN A 6 31.92 1.86 -5.35
C ASN A 6 30.52 2.22 -5.85
N LYS A 7 29.63 1.22 -5.90
CA LYS A 7 28.20 1.43 -6.06
C LYS A 7 27.76 2.38 -4.94
N ALA A 8 27.26 3.56 -5.30
CA ALA A 8 26.73 4.50 -4.32
C ALA A 8 25.69 3.79 -3.44
N PRO A 9 25.68 4.00 -2.12
CA PRO A 9 24.65 3.46 -1.27
C PRO A 9 23.29 3.99 -1.77
N GLU A 10 22.39 3.07 -2.10
CA GLU A 10 21.02 3.43 -2.43
C GLU A 10 20.43 4.19 -1.24
N PRO A 11 19.70 5.30 -1.46
CA PRO A 11 19.20 6.12 -0.37
C PRO A 11 18.33 5.26 0.58
N PRO A 12 18.51 5.39 1.91
CA PRO A 12 17.75 4.61 2.87
C PRO A 12 16.31 5.12 2.86
N GLY A 13 15.43 4.43 2.15
CA GLY A 13 14.01 4.77 2.17
C GLY A 13 13.23 4.40 0.91
N SER A 14 13.36 3.18 0.40
CA SER A 14 12.17 2.57 -0.23
C SER A 14 11.40 1.84 0.88
N TYR A 15 10.82 2.61 1.80
CA TYR A 15 9.66 2.10 2.51
C TYR A 15 8.62 1.94 1.40
N ASN A 16 8.57 0.75 0.81
CA ASN A 16 7.62 0.35 -0.22
C ASN A 16 6.24 0.27 0.43
N ASP A 17 5.79 1.39 0.97
CA ASP A 17 4.56 1.53 1.70
C ASP A 17 3.78 2.67 1.03
N ARG A 18 2.47 2.66 1.17
CA ARG A 18 1.55 3.56 0.48
C ARG A 18 1.71 5.03 0.88
N PHE A 19 2.64 5.34 1.79
CA PHE A 19 2.86 6.67 2.34
C PHE A 19 4.09 7.43 1.82
N ALA A 20 4.95 6.82 1.00
CA ALA A 20 6.19 7.44 0.53
C ALA A 20 6.23 7.71 -1.00
N LEU A 21 5.07 7.93 -1.63
CA LEU A 21 5.04 8.31 -3.05
C LEU A 21 5.24 9.83 -3.21
N ASP A 22 6.20 10.24 -4.04
CA ASP A 22 6.66 11.64 -4.24
C ASP A 22 5.57 12.69 -4.55
N ASN A 23 4.33 12.28 -4.80
CA ASN A 23 3.21 13.17 -5.12
C ASN A 23 1.93 12.84 -4.33
N GLN A 24 2.03 12.09 -3.23
CA GLN A 24 0.89 11.72 -2.41
C GLN A 24 1.05 12.28 -1.00
N ARG A 25 0.13 13.17 -0.61
CA ARG A 25 0.03 13.59 0.79
C ARG A 25 -0.49 12.42 1.60
N CYS A 26 0.29 12.02 2.59
CA CYS A 26 -0.02 10.87 3.43
C CYS A 26 -0.27 11.35 4.85
N PHE A 27 -1.28 10.76 5.46
CA PHE A 27 -1.72 11.08 6.81
C PHE A 27 -1.50 9.83 7.64
N PHE A 28 -0.87 9.98 8.79
CA PHE A 28 -0.66 8.92 9.74
C PHE A 28 -1.32 9.31 11.05
N LEU A 29 -1.97 8.33 11.67
CA LEU A 29 -2.51 8.45 13.01
C LEU A 29 -1.42 8.05 13.99
N VAL A 30 -1.17 8.88 15.00
CA VAL A 30 -0.40 8.47 16.18
C VAL A 30 -1.39 8.33 17.32
N ASP A 31 -1.77 7.10 17.61
CA ASP A 31 -2.68 6.78 18.70
C ASP A 31 -1.90 6.67 20.02
N TYR A 32 -2.25 7.50 21.00
CA TYR A 32 -1.70 7.47 22.36
C TYR A 32 -2.66 6.76 23.37
N GLY A 33 -3.76 6.18 22.89
CA GLY A 33 -4.43 5.03 23.50
C GLY A 33 -5.43 5.28 24.62
N ASN A 34 -5.96 6.50 24.81
CA ASN A 34 -6.74 6.81 26.01
C ASN A 34 -8.16 7.36 25.78
N SER A 35 -8.58 7.66 24.55
CA SER A 35 -9.91 8.24 24.29
C SER A 35 -10.94 7.15 24.04
N GLN A 36 -12.04 7.16 24.80
CA GLN A 36 -13.20 6.29 24.58
C GLN A 36 -14.17 6.84 23.51
N ASN A 37 -13.97 8.08 23.07
CA ASN A 37 -14.81 8.79 22.11
C ASN A 37 -13.92 9.47 21.06
N ASP A 38 -14.29 9.34 19.79
CA ASP A 38 -13.56 9.90 18.65
C ASP A 38 -13.48 11.43 18.69
N GLU A 39 -14.53 12.09 19.21
CA GLU A 39 -14.57 13.55 19.31
C GLU A 39 -13.52 14.12 20.28
N ASP A 40 -13.04 13.29 21.21
CA ASP A 40 -12.06 13.67 22.22
C ASP A 40 -10.62 13.35 21.77
N VAL A 41 -10.42 12.81 20.56
CA VAL A 41 -9.09 12.48 20.03
C VAL A 41 -8.42 13.75 19.50
N PRO A 42 -7.30 14.21 20.11
CA PRO A 42 -6.61 15.40 19.61
C PRO A 42 -5.94 15.12 18.27
N ILE A 43 -6.36 15.84 17.24
CA ILE A 43 -5.77 15.72 15.90
C ILE A 43 -4.65 16.75 15.74
N LEU A 44 -3.41 16.25 15.65
CA LEU A 44 -2.23 17.06 15.37
C LEU A 44 -1.83 16.90 13.90
N PHE A 45 -1.47 18.02 13.27
CA PHE A 45 -1.09 18.04 11.85
C PHE A 45 0.40 18.29 11.70
N TYR A 46 1.06 17.43 10.92
CA TYR A 46 2.49 17.53 10.62
C TYR A 46 2.76 17.38 9.13
N GLU A 47 3.86 17.96 8.69
CA GLU A 47 4.46 17.73 7.37
C GLU A 47 5.77 16.94 7.52
N TRP A 48 5.92 15.87 6.74
CA TRP A 48 7.20 15.17 6.61
C TRP A 48 8.11 15.93 5.66
N THR A 49 9.25 16.39 6.17
CA THR A 49 10.21 17.18 5.38
C THR A 49 11.26 16.34 4.64
N GLY A 50 11.21 15.00 4.77
CA GLY A 50 12.29 14.11 4.34
C GLY A 50 13.29 13.78 5.45
N GLU A 51 13.32 14.58 6.52
CA GLU A 51 14.22 14.39 7.68
C GLU A 51 13.47 14.39 9.02
N SER A 52 12.46 15.26 9.16
CA SER A 52 11.68 15.42 10.39
C SER A 52 10.22 15.79 10.13
N PHE A 53 9.37 15.57 11.14
CA PHE A 53 7.99 16.04 11.16
C PHE A 53 7.90 17.47 11.71
N LYS A 54 7.37 18.40 10.92
CA LYS A 54 7.15 19.79 11.34
C LYS A 54 5.66 20.07 11.56
N PRO A 55 5.26 20.73 12.68
CA PRO A 55 3.86 21.08 12.91
C PRO A 55 3.30 21.93 11.76
N LEU A 56 2.12 21.57 11.26
CA LEU A 56 1.43 22.26 10.17
C LEU A 56 -0.08 22.42 10.48
N PRO A 57 -0.44 23.21 11.51
CA PRO A 57 -1.83 23.32 12.00
C PRO A 57 -2.83 23.89 10.97
N GLN A 58 -2.34 24.57 9.94
CA GLN A 58 -3.17 25.10 8.85
C GLN A 58 -3.97 24.01 8.10
N LEU A 59 -3.50 22.75 8.12
CA LEU A 59 -4.23 21.62 7.53
C LEU A 59 -5.58 21.34 8.20
N ALA A 60 -5.78 21.79 9.44
CA ALA A 60 -7.07 21.69 10.12
C ALA A 60 -8.21 22.35 9.34
N LYS A 61 -7.92 23.33 8.47
CA LYS A 61 -8.93 24.04 7.67
C LYS A 61 -9.13 23.45 6.27
N ASP A 62 -8.37 22.43 5.88
CA ASP A 62 -8.48 21.84 4.54
C ASP A 62 -9.78 21.01 4.44
N PRO A 63 -10.70 21.36 3.52
CA PRO A 63 -11.99 20.69 3.43
C PRO A 63 -11.89 19.22 3.00
N LYS A 64 -10.86 18.84 2.22
CA LYS A 64 -10.65 17.44 1.84
C LYS A 64 -10.17 16.61 3.01
N ILE A 65 -9.32 17.18 3.85
CA ILE A 65 -8.87 16.54 5.09
C ILE A 65 -10.06 16.37 6.02
N GLN A 66 -10.83 17.43 6.28
CA GLN A 66 -12.00 17.38 7.16
C GLN A 66 -13.05 16.37 6.69
N ALA A 67 -13.30 16.27 5.37
CA ALA A 67 -14.21 15.27 4.82
C ALA A 67 -13.75 13.83 5.11
N ARG A 68 -12.44 13.57 5.05
CA ARG A 68 -11.88 12.24 5.38
C ARG A 68 -11.94 11.95 6.87
N LEU A 69 -11.59 12.92 7.72
CA LEU A 69 -11.60 12.76 9.17
C LEU A 69 -13.00 12.40 9.69
N LYS A 70 -14.05 13.04 9.16
CA LYS A 70 -15.45 12.71 9.52
C LYS A 70 -15.87 11.27 9.24
N GLY A 71 -15.24 10.61 8.27
CA GLY A 71 -15.54 9.23 7.89
C GLY A 71 -14.57 8.19 8.45
N THR A 72 -13.58 8.62 9.23
CA THR A 72 -12.50 7.75 9.71
C THR A 72 -12.63 7.60 11.22
N PRO A 73 -13.09 6.44 11.72
CA PRO A 73 -13.16 6.22 13.15
C PRO A 73 -11.76 6.11 13.75
N PHE A 74 -11.55 6.76 14.90
CA PHE A 74 -10.30 6.68 15.66
C PHE A 74 -10.33 5.59 16.72
N THR A 75 -11.51 5.31 17.25
CA THR A 75 -11.77 4.17 18.12
C THR A 75 -11.99 2.89 17.31
N TRP A 76 -11.64 1.76 17.90
CA TRP A 76 -11.88 0.46 17.28
C TRP A 76 -13.37 0.27 16.98
N GLN A 77 -13.66 -0.08 15.73
CA GLN A 77 -14.99 -0.48 15.31
C GLN A 77 -14.99 -1.99 14.99
N PRO A 78 -15.97 -2.76 15.46
CA PRO A 78 -16.11 -4.14 15.05
C PRO A 78 -16.23 -4.22 13.53
N LYS A 79 -15.59 -5.22 12.93
CA LYS A 79 -15.72 -5.46 11.49
C LYS A 79 -17.19 -5.75 11.18
N ASP A 80 -17.78 -4.99 10.26
CA ASP A 80 -19.12 -5.27 9.75
C ASP A 80 -19.16 -6.69 9.16
N PRO A 81 -19.96 -7.62 9.72
CA PRO A 81 -20.05 -8.99 9.23
C PRO A 81 -20.61 -9.06 7.79
N ASN A 82 -21.34 -8.03 7.34
CA ASN A 82 -21.89 -7.93 6.00
C ASN A 82 -20.95 -7.22 5.00
N ARG A 83 -19.75 -6.80 5.45
CA ARG A 83 -18.80 -6.13 4.56
C ARG A 83 -18.41 -7.06 3.43
N ALA A 84 -18.71 -6.64 2.20
CA ALA A 84 -18.30 -7.36 1.01
C ALA A 84 -16.79 -7.61 1.04
N LYS A 85 -16.38 -8.87 0.77
CA LYS A 85 -14.97 -9.23 0.70
C LYS A 85 -14.28 -8.42 -0.39
N THR A 86 -13.10 -7.89 -0.09
CA THR A 86 -12.28 -7.21 -1.08
C THR A 86 -11.92 -8.20 -2.20
N PRO A 87 -12.13 -7.86 -3.48
CA PRO A 87 -11.73 -8.71 -4.60
C PRO A 87 -10.22 -9.01 -4.57
N ILE A 88 -9.81 -10.23 -4.90
CA ILE A 88 -8.41 -10.69 -4.82
C ILE A 88 -7.48 -9.82 -5.68
N ARG A 89 -7.89 -9.44 -6.90
CA ARG A 89 -7.15 -8.47 -7.74
C ARG A 89 -6.80 -7.17 -7.04
N ARG A 90 -7.66 -6.69 -6.13
CA ARG A 90 -7.41 -5.47 -5.36
C ARG A 90 -6.40 -5.76 -4.26
N LEU A 91 -6.57 -6.85 -3.50
CA LEU A 91 -5.63 -7.29 -2.47
C LEU A 91 -4.21 -7.43 -3.03
N ILE A 92 -4.06 -8.13 -4.15
CA ILE A 92 -2.78 -8.31 -4.83
C ILE A 92 -2.17 -6.98 -5.27
N LYS A 93 -2.98 -6.08 -5.84
CA LYS A 93 -2.52 -4.73 -6.14
C LYS A 93 -1.98 -4.08 -4.86
N GLU A 94 -2.67 -4.19 -3.73
CA GLU A 94 -2.20 -3.61 -2.46
C GLU A 94 -0.85 -4.18 -2.06
N SER A 95 -0.73 -5.52 -2.00
CA SER A 95 0.50 -6.20 -1.63
C SER A 95 1.67 -5.86 -2.56
N LEU A 96 1.44 -5.70 -3.86
CA LEU A 96 2.49 -5.28 -4.81
C LEU A 96 3.03 -3.86 -4.53
N TYR A 97 2.16 -2.93 -4.11
CA TYR A 97 2.57 -1.58 -3.74
C TYR A 97 3.22 -1.53 -2.35
N CYS A 98 2.82 -2.45 -1.46
CA CYS A 98 3.33 -2.58 -0.10
C CYS A 98 4.57 -3.50 0.04
N ASP A 99 5.02 -4.10 -1.08
CA ASP A 99 6.07 -5.13 -1.08
C ASP A 99 5.79 -6.31 -0.12
N GLU A 100 4.51 -6.64 0.05
CA GLU A 100 4.07 -7.77 0.85
C GLU A 100 4.11 -9.07 0.03
N ASP A 101 4.33 -10.18 0.73
CA ASP A 101 4.22 -11.51 0.14
C ASP A 101 2.78 -11.81 -0.29
N ILE A 102 2.63 -12.33 -1.51
CA ILE A 102 1.35 -12.81 -2.03
C ILE A 102 1.25 -14.31 -1.77
N SER A 103 0.12 -14.75 -1.20
CA SER A 103 -0.11 -16.16 -0.90
C SER A 103 -0.18 -17.01 -2.17
N SER A 104 0.20 -18.29 -2.10
CA SER A 104 0.07 -19.20 -3.25
C SER A 104 -1.39 -19.34 -3.70
N THR A 105 -2.33 -19.37 -2.75
CA THR A 105 -3.77 -19.43 -3.05
C THR A 105 -4.25 -18.23 -3.86
N ASP A 106 -3.78 -17.02 -3.55
CA ASP A 106 -4.13 -15.83 -4.33
C ASP A 106 -3.48 -15.83 -5.72
N LEU A 107 -2.26 -16.37 -5.84
CA LEU A 107 -1.59 -16.54 -7.12
C LEU A 107 -2.31 -17.57 -8.02
N ASP A 108 -2.70 -18.70 -7.45
CA ASP A 108 -3.47 -19.74 -8.14
C ASP A 108 -4.83 -19.18 -8.60
N TYR A 109 -5.52 -18.44 -7.73
CA TYR A 109 -6.75 -17.72 -8.09
C TYR A 109 -6.51 -16.81 -9.31
N MET A 110 -5.48 -15.98 -9.30
CA MET A 110 -5.22 -15.09 -10.43
C MET A 110 -4.94 -15.85 -11.74
N ARG A 111 -4.30 -17.03 -11.68
CA ARG A 111 -4.11 -17.88 -12.86
C ARG A 111 -5.44 -18.36 -13.45
N GLU A 112 -6.39 -18.68 -12.60
CA GLU A 112 -7.73 -19.17 -12.99
C GLU A 112 -8.67 -18.05 -13.45
N HIS A 113 -8.33 -16.79 -13.15
CA HIS A 113 -9.15 -15.61 -13.40
C HIS A 113 -8.48 -14.60 -14.37
N PRO A 114 -8.48 -14.86 -15.69
CA PRO A 114 -7.83 -14.01 -16.68
C PRO A 114 -8.41 -12.58 -16.74
N GLU A 115 -9.69 -12.38 -16.43
CA GLU A 115 -10.32 -11.07 -16.31
C GLU A 115 -9.69 -10.21 -15.21
N ASP A 116 -9.29 -10.84 -14.11
CA ASP A 116 -8.65 -10.18 -12.98
C ASP A 116 -7.17 -9.88 -13.27
N LEU A 117 -6.49 -10.77 -14.00
CA LEU A 117 -5.14 -10.53 -14.53
C LEU A 117 -5.11 -9.32 -15.48
N GLN A 118 -6.04 -9.28 -16.43
CA GLN A 118 -6.13 -8.18 -17.39
C GLN A 118 -6.45 -6.86 -16.67
N TRP A 119 -7.36 -6.90 -15.70
CA TRP A 119 -7.62 -5.74 -14.84
C TRP A 119 -6.35 -5.30 -14.13
N LEU A 120 -5.63 -6.22 -13.49
CA LEU A 120 -4.45 -5.91 -12.71
C LEU A 120 -3.35 -5.27 -13.59
N LYS A 121 -3.08 -5.82 -14.78
CA LYS A 121 -2.11 -5.27 -15.76
C LYS A 121 -2.39 -3.80 -16.08
N GLY A 122 -3.66 -3.42 -16.25
CA GLY A 122 -4.07 -2.04 -16.52
C GLY A 122 -4.05 -1.11 -15.30
N HIS A 123 -3.94 -1.63 -14.07
CA HIS A 123 -4.12 -0.86 -12.83
C HIS A 123 -2.87 -0.76 -11.94
N ILE A 124 -1.73 -1.30 -12.40
CA ILE A 124 -0.44 -1.22 -11.71
C ILE A 124 0.65 -0.68 -12.63
N ARG A 125 1.75 -0.18 -12.03
CA ARG A 125 2.91 0.28 -12.82
C ARG A 125 3.59 -0.91 -13.51
N PRO A 126 4.20 -0.74 -14.70
CA PRO A 126 4.84 -1.83 -15.44
C PRO A 126 5.90 -2.61 -14.64
N ARG A 127 6.61 -1.96 -13.71
CA ARG A 127 7.57 -2.63 -12.83
C ARG A 127 6.92 -3.66 -11.89
N PHE A 128 5.72 -3.35 -11.39
CA PHE A 128 4.96 -4.23 -10.51
C PHE A 128 4.35 -5.39 -11.30
N TRP A 129 3.93 -5.14 -12.55
CA TRP A 129 3.47 -6.19 -13.45
C TRP A 129 4.56 -7.23 -13.72
N ARG A 130 5.76 -6.79 -14.11
CA ARG A 130 6.91 -7.67 -14.32
C ARG A 130 7.25 -8.51 -13.09
N LYS A 131 7.28 -7.88 -11.90
CA LYS A 131 7.49 -8.58 -10.63
C LYS A 131 6.40 -9.64 -10.38
N PHE A 132 5.15 -9.27 -10.61
CA PHE A 132 4.01 -10.15 -10.40
C PHE A 132 4.03 -11.38 -11.32
N ILE A 133 4.32 -11.20 -12.61
CA ILE A 133 4.45 -12.31 -13.57
C ILE A 133 5.63 -13.23 -13.21
N ALA A 134 6.76 -12.67 -12.78
CA ALA A 134 7.88 -13.47 -12.30
C ALA A 134 7.50 -14.33 -11.07
N MET A 135 6.76 -13.76 -10.11
CA MET A 135 6.26 -14.51 -8.95
C MET A 135 5.28 -15.60 -9.34
N LEU A 136 4.33 -15.29 -10.24
CA LEU A 136 3.37 -16.27 -10.76
C LEU A 136 4.12 -17.46 -11.36
N ASN A 137 5.04 -17.22 -12.30
CA ASN A 137 5.75 -18.29 -13.00
C ASN A 137 6.69 -19.08 -12.08
N ALA A 138 7.31 -18.43 -11.10
CA ALA A 138 8.18 -19.10 -10.12
C ALA A 138 7.41 -20.01 -9.15
N ARG A 139 6.18 -19.65 -8.77
CA ARG A 139 5.35 -20.40 -7.81
C ARG A 139 4.24 -21.21 -8.48
N LYS A 140 4.39 -21.54 -9.77
CA LYS A 140 3.35 -22.23 -10.54
C LYS A 140 3.15 -23.67 -10.04
N PRO A 141 1.90 -24.17 -9.99
CA PRO A 141 1.66 -25.56 -9.69
C PRO A 141 2.21 -26.46 -10.81
N PRO A 142 2.57 -27.73 -10.50
CA PRO A 142 3.09 -28.66 -11.50
C PRO A 142 2.14 -28.81 -12.69
N GLY A 143 2.66 -28.59 -13.91
CA GLY A 143 1.87 -28.69 -15.15
C GLY A 143 1.18 -27.40 -15.60
N ALA A 144 1.24 -26.31 -14.83
CA ALA A 144 0.73 -25.02 -15.29
C ALA A 144 1.65 -24.37 -16.34
N LEU A 145 1.04 -23.72 -17.34
CA LEU A 145 1.76 -22.94 -18.34
C LEU A 145 2.28 -21.63 -17.75
N ASP A 146 3.37 -21.13 -18.33
CA ASP A 146 3.88 -19.80 -18.01
C ASP A 146 2.93 -18.75 -18.58
N ILE A 147 2.74 -17.68 -17.82
CA ILE A 147 1.98 -16.51 -18.26
C ILE A 147 2.97 -15.56 -18.95
N GLU A 148 2.68 -15.20 -20.19
CA GLU A 148 3.45 -14.25 -20.99
C GLU A 148 3.17 -12.79 -20.58
N GLU A 149 4.12 -11.89 -20.87
CA GLU A 149 4.09 -10.49 -20.39
C GLU A 149 2.98 -9.61 -20.98
#